data_AF-A0A2V7WAH1-F1
#
_entry.id   AF-A0A2V7WAH1-F1
#
_cell.length_a   1.000
_cell.length_b   1.000
_cell.length_c   1.000
_cell.angle_alpha   90.00
_cell.angle_beta   90.00
_cell.angle_gamma   90.00
#
_symmetry.space_group_name_H-M   'P 1'
#
loop_
_entity.id
_entity.type
_entity.pdbx_description
1 polymer ?
#
loop_
_entity_poly.entity_id
_entity_poly.type
_entity_poly.pdbx_seq_one_letter_code
_entity_poly.pdbx_strand_id
1 'polypeptide(L)'
;MPSILAGFLIAAAVAAKQPISIQPYIDELRAAVKADDLPRFDEALERARVAIETMPVGKERNLFRRAIQTAADIGKIWHFAATDPEGSYYDDERLPEFYDHMKRDYPTYRRFIADYTVMNHDGRVLYPTRETRAFLLKQLENTRRTSA
;
A
#
# COMPACT_ATOMS: atom_id res chain seq x y z
N MET A 1 3.50 -68.01 -24.14
CA MET A 1 3.97 -67.52 -22.81
C MET A 1 4.56 -66.13 -23.00
N PRO A 2 4.39 -65.22 -22.01
CA PRO A 2 3.58 -64.02 -22.21
C PRO A 2 4.33 -62.75 -22.64
N SER A 3 3.57 -61.90 -23.32
CA SER A 3 3.87 -60.52 -23.70
C SER A 3 4.12 -59.63 -22.48
N ILE A 4 5.20 -58.86 -22.51
CA ILE A 4 5.48 -57.82 -21.52
C ILE A 4 4.82 -56.52 -21.99
N LEU A 5 3.72 -56.14 -21.33
CA LEU A 5 3.11 -54.83 -21.48
C LEU A 5 4.08 -53.75 -21.00
N ALA A 6 4.44 -52.84 -21.90
CA ALA A 6 5.11 -51.58 -21.57
C ALA A 6 4.09 -50.65 -20.88
N GLY A 7 4.24 -50.47 -19.57
CA GLY A 7 3.45 -49.51 -18.80
C GLY A 7 3.87 -48.07 -19.13
N PHE A 8 2.97 -47.31 -19.76
CA PHE A 8 3.07 -45.86 -19.86
C PHE A 8 2.74 -45.24 -18.49
N LEU A 9 3.76 -44.73 -17.79
CA LEU A 9 3.56 -43.81 -16.67
C LEU A 9 3.21 -42.44 -17.25
N ILE A 10 1.94 -42.06 -17.19
CA ILE A 10 1.51 -40.68 -17.42
C ILE A 10 1.91 -39.89 -16.17
N ALA A 11 3.00 -39.14 -16.27
CA ALA A 11 3.34 -38.12 -15.29
C ALA A 11 2.29 -37.00 -15.37
N ALA A 12 1.32 -37.00 -14.46
CA ALA A 12 0.43 -35.87 -14.27
C ALA A 12 1.24 -34.70 -13.71
N ALA A 13 1.69 -33.80 -14.60
CA ALA A 13 2.23 -32.52 -14.20
C ALA A 13 1.08 -31.70 -13.60
N VAL A 14 0.91 -31.77 -12.28
CA VAL A 14 0.18 -30.75 -11.53
C VAL A 14 0.97 -29.46 -11.74
N ALA A 15 0.53 -28.63 -12.67
CA ALA A 15 0.97 -27.26 -12.80
C ALA A 15 0.55 -26.54 -11.52
N ALA A 16 1.40 -26.61 -10.49
CA ALA A 16 1.27 -25.79 -9.30
C ALA A 16 1.32 -24.34 -9.80
N LYS A 17 0.15 -23.69 -9.87
CA LYS A 17 -0.01 -22.28 -10.21
C LYS A 17 0.95 -21.54 -9.29
N GLN A 18 2.07 -21.03 -9.81
CA GLN A 18 3.08 -20.41 -8.98
C GLN A 18 2.40 -19.33 -8.14
N PRO A 19 2.68 -19.25 -6.82
CA PRO A 19 2.08 -18.24 -5.98
C PRO A 19 2.41 -16.87 -6.57
N ILE A 20 1.37 -16.07 -6.84
CA ILE A 20 1.54 -14.69 -7.30
C ILE A 20 2.29 -13.95 -6.20
N SER A 21 3.53 -13.58 -6.47
CA SER A 21 4.33 -12.74 -5.57
C SER A 21 3.77 -11.33 -5.58
N ILE A 22 3.51 -10.78 -4.40
CA ILE A 22 2.97 -9.41 -4.25
C ILE A 22 4.06 -8.35 -4.39
N GLN A 23 5.34 -8.77 -4.34
CA GLN A 23 6.50 -7.89 -4.24
C GLN A 23 6.67 -6.93 -5.43
N PRO A 24 6.44 -7.33 -6.70
CA PRO A 24 6.54 -6.41 -7.84
C PRO A 24 5.58 -5.23 -7.71
N TYR A 25 4.35 -5.46 -7.27
CA TYR A 25 3.33 -4.41 -7.08
C TYR A 25 3.73 -3.42 -5.98
N ILE A 26 4.27 -3.93 -4.86
CA ILE A 26 4.77 -3.09 -3.77
C ILE A 26 5.96 -2.25 -4.24
N ASP A 27 6.88 -2.83 -5.02
CA ASP A 27 8.05 -2.11 -5.54
C ASP A 27 7.67 -1.04 -6.57
N GLU A 28 6.67 -1.28 -7.42
CA GLU A 28 6.11 -0.27 -8.33
C GLU A 28 5.52 0.93 -7.57
N LEU A 29 4.67 0.67 -6.57
CA LEU A 29 4.09 1.70 -5.72
C LEU A 29 5.18 2.55 -5.05
N ARG A 30 6.18 1.90 -4.44
CA ARG A 30 7.30 2.59 -3.79
C ARG A 30 8.12 3.42 -4.76
N ALA A 31 8.41 2.88 -5.95
CA ALA A 31 9.17 3.57 -6.96
C ALA A 31 8.44 4.85 -7.41
N ALA A 32 7.12 4.79 -7.60
CA ALA A 32 6.32 5.96 -7.95
C ALA A 32 6.32 7.02 -6.84
N VAL A 33 6.13 6.63 -5.56
CA VAL A 33 6.21 7.58 -4.43
C VAL A 33 7.59 8.23 -4.34
N LYS A 34 8.67 7.46 -4.52
CA LYS A 34 10.05 7.99 -4.47
C LYS A 34 10.40 8.90 -5.64
N ALA A 35 9.80 8.65 -6.80
CA ALA A 35 9.95 9.50 -7.98
C ALA A 35 9.05 10.75 -7.92
N ASP A 36 8.20 10.88 -6.90
CA ASP A 36 7.18 11.93 -6.81
C ASP A 36 6.27 11.97 -8.06
N ASP A 37 5.94 10.79 -8.59
CA ASP A 37 5.13 10.58 -9.80
C ASP A 37 3.73 10.07 -9.44
N LEU A 38 2.79 11.00 -9.24
CA LEU A 38 1.41 10.70 -8.83
C LEU A 38 0.63 9.91 -9.90
N PRO A 39 0.66 10.26 -11.21
CA PRO A 39 -0.01 9.45 -12.23
C PRO A 39 0.49 8.00 -12.25
N ARG A 40 1.81 7.79 -12.21
CA ARG A 40 2.38 6.43 -12.15
C ARG A 40 1.98 5.69 -10.88
N PHE A 41 1.86 6.41 -9.77
CA PHE A 41 1.40 5.84 -8.51
C PHE A 41 -0.04 5.33 -8.62
N ASP A 42 -0.94 6.11 -9.19
CA ASP A 42 -2.35 5.74 -9.37
C ASP A 42 -2.48 4.50 -10.26
N GLU A 43 -1.73 4.45 -11.37
CA GLU A 43 -1.70 3.27 -12.23
C GLU A 43 -1.17 2.02 -11.50
N ALA A 44 -0.12 2.16 -10.69
CA ALA A 44 0.43 1.06 -9.91
C ALA A 44 -0.55 0.56 -8.84
N LEU A 45 -1.27 1.47 -8.17
CA LEU A 45 -2.30 1.14 -7.20
C LEU A 45 -3.46 0.38 -7.85
N GLU A 46 -3.88 0.81 -9.03
CA GLU A 46 -4.95 0.13 -9.76
C GLU A 46 -4.52 -1.27 -10.21
N ARG A 47 -3.29 -1.44 -10.73
CA ARG A 47 -2.72 -2.76 -11.03
C ARG A 47 -2.71 -3.67 -9.80
N ALA A 48 -2.36 -3.13 -8.62
CA ALA A 48 -2.37 -3.89 -7.38
C ALA A 48 -3.79 -4.33 -6.96
N ARG A 49 -4.79 -3.45 -7.11
CA ARG A 49 -6.21 -3.76 -6.84
C ARG A 49 -6.76 -4.83 -7.78
N VAL A 50 -6.40 -4.82 -9.05
CA VAL A 50 -6.81 -5.88 -9.98
C VAL A 50 -6.13 -7.21 -9.61
N ALA A 51 -4.84 -7.17 -9.25
CA ALA A 51 -4.08 -8.38 -8.94
C ALA A 51 -4.60 -9.14 -7.70
N ILE A 52 -4.98 -8.43 -6.63
CA ILE A 52 -5.45 -9.07 -5.38
C ILE A 52 -6.74 -9.89 -5.55
N GLU A 53 -7.57 -9.57 -6.55
CA GLU A 53 -8.80 -10.31 -6.84
C GLU A 53 -8.53 -11.70 -7.43
N THR A 54 -7.36 -11.91 -8.01
CA THR A 54 -6.95 -13.22 -8.55
C THR A 54 -6.29 -14.13 -7.52
N MET A 55 -6.01 -13.60 -6.32
CA MET A 55 -5.30 -14.32 -5.27
C MET A 55 -6.24 -15.16 -4.42
N PRO A 56 -5.85 -16.40 -4.05
CA PRO A 56 -6.61 -17.19 -3.09
C PRO A 56 -6.62 -16.52 -1.71
N VAL A 57 -7.66 -16.78 -0.93
CA VAL A 57 -7.72 -16.35 0.48
C VAL A 57 -6.57 -16.98 1.25
N GLY A 58 -5.79 -16.15 1.94
CA GLY A 58 -4.62 -16.61 2.68
C GLY A 58 -3.79 -15.46 3.24
N LYS A 59 -2.68 -15.81 3.89
CA LYS A 59 -1.75 -14.85 4.50
C LYS A 59 -1.24 -13.83 3.49
N GLU A 60 -0.82 -14.30 2.31
CA GLU A 60 -0.28 -13.45 1.24
C GLU A 60 -1.31 -12.41 0.76
N ARG A 61 -2.55 -12.84 0.47
CA ARG A 61 -3.63 -11.92 0.10
C ARG A 61 -3.93 -10.90 1.21
N ASN A 62 -3.88 -11.32 2.47
CA ASN A 62 -4.10 -10.41 3.61
C ASN A 62 -2.97 -9.39 3.76
N LEU A 63 -1.71 -9.78 3.53
CA LEU A 63 -0.58 -8.85 3.49
C LEU A 63 -0.72 -7.87 2.34
N PHE A 64 -1.10 -8.35 1.15
CA PHE A 64 -1.29 -7.47 0.01
C PHE A 64 -2.44 -6.48 0.21
N ARG A 65 -3.54 -6.92 0.83
CA ARG A 65 -4.66 -6.03 1.18
C ARG A 65 -4.19 -4.88 2.07
N ARG A 66 -3.32 -5.15 3.05
CA ARG A 66 -2.75 -4.09 3.91
C ARG A 66 -1.85 -3.16 3.11
N ALA A 67 -1.01 -3.68 2.23
CA ALA A 67 -0.18 -2.84 1.35
C ALA A 67 -1.03 -1.92 0.46
N ILE A 68 -2.11 -2.45 -0.12
CA ILE A 68 -3.06 -1.68 -0.94
C ILE A 68 -3.76 -0.61 -0.10
N GLN A 69 -4.17 -0.92 1.13
CA GLN A 69 -4.76 0.07 2.03
C GLN A 69 -3.78 1.20 2.33
N THR A 70 -2.54 0.87 2.73
CA THR A 70 -1.52 1.89 3.00
C THR A 70 -1.20 2.73 1.76
N ALA A 71 -1.17 2.12 0.57
CA ALA A 71 -1.02 2.84 -0.68
C ALA A 71 -2.23 3.73 -0.99
N ALA A 72 -3.45 3.29 -0.70
CA ALA A 72 -4.64 4.12 -0.84
C ALA A 72 -4.58 5.36 0.07
N ASP A 73 -4.07 5.21 1.29
CA ASP A 73 -3.90 6.33 2.24
C ASP A 73 -2.82 7.31 1.75
N ILE A 74 -1.73 6.80 1.14
CA ILE A 74 -0.71 7.62 0.43
C ILE A 74 -1.37 8.41 -0.70
N GLY A 75 -2.17 7.74 -1.53
CA GLY A 75 -2.89 8.38 -2.63
C GLY A 75 -3.81 9.48 -2.12
N LYS A 76 -4.60 9.22 -1.07
CA LYS A 76 -5.52 10.20 -0.49
C LYS A 76 -4.80 11.49 -0.05
N ILE A 77 -3.70 11.38 0.71
CA ILE A 77 -2.98 12.56 1.17
C ILE A 77 -2.21 13.26 0.06
N TRP A 78 -1.73 12.53 -0.94
CA TRP A 78 -0.99 13.09 -2.06
C TRP A 78 -1.91 13.83 -3.03
N HIS A 79 -3.07 13.25 -3.37
CA HIS A 79 -4.09 13.93 -4.16
C HIS A 79 -4.56 15.20 -3.47
N PHE A 80 -4.83 15.15 -2.16
CA PHE A 80 -5.12 16.35 -1.37
C PHE A 80 -4.03 17.41 -1.50
N ALA A 81 -2.76 17.01 -1.32
CA ALA A 81 -1.63 17.93 -1.42
C ALA A 81 -1.47 18.56 -2.81
N ALA A 82 -1.91 17.87 -3.86
CA ALA A 82 -1.82 18.33 -5.25
C ALA A 82 -2.97 19.26 -5.67
N THR A 83 -4.15 19.14 -5.05
CA THR A 83 -5.35 19.86 -5.46
C THR A 83 -5.76 20.99 -4.52
N ASP A 84 -5.41 20.89 -3.23
CA ASP A 84 -5.73 21.92 -2.24
C ASP A 84 -4.74 23.10 -2.30
N PRO A 85 -5.20 24.37 -2.32
CA PRO A 85 -4.32 25.54 -2.33
C PRO A 85 -3.32 25.60 -1.17
N GLU A 86 -3.67 24.98 -0.04
CA GLU A 86 -2.85 24.89 1.15
C GLU A 86 -2.38 23.45 1.42
N GLY A 87 -2.32 22.61 0.38
CA GLY A 87 -1.99 21.19 0.43
C GLY A 87 -0.62 20.81 1.03
N SER A 88 0.17 21.77 1.49
CA SER A 88 1.34 21.51 2.35
C SER A 88 0.92 20.99 3.73
N TYR A 89 -0.26 21.35 4.20
CA TYR A 89 -0.83 20.90 5.46
C TYR A 89 -2.28 20.48 5.28
N TYR A 90 -2.72 19.49 6.05
CA TYR A 90 -4.12 19.12 6.17
C TYR A 90 -4.61 19.35 7.60
N ASP A 91 -5.92 19.49 7.75
CA ASP A 91 -6.63 19.51 9.02
C ASP A 91 -7.97 18.76 8.86
N ASP A 92 -8.71 18.66 9.95
CA ASP A 92 -9.99 17.94 9.95
C ASP A 92 -11.11 18.70 9.20
N GLU A 93 -10.90 19.97 8.81
CA GLU A 93 -11.86 20.72 7.99
C GLU A 93 -11.68 20.40 6.49
N ARG A 94 -10.44 20.43 6.01
CA ARG A 94 -10.12 20.24 4.58
C ARG A 94 -9.93 18.79 4.19
N LEU A 95 -9.46 17.95 5.11
CA LEU A 95 -9.35 16.51 4.92
C LEU A 95 -10.00 15.76 6.09
N PRO A 96 -11.34 15.77 6.17
CA PRO A 96 -12.08 15.25 7.32
C PRO A 96 -11.72 13.82 7.69
N GLU A 97 -11.67 13.58 9.00
CA GLU A 97 -11.43 12.27 9.64
C GLU A 97 -10.07 11.62 9.31
N PHE A 98 -9.23 12.26 8.49
CA PHE A 98 -7.99 11.62 8.05
C PHE A 98 -7.00 11.46 9.19
N TYR A 99 -6.88 12.46 10.08
CA TYR A 99 -6.06 12.31 11.27
C TYR A 99 -6.55 11.18 12.19
N ASP A 100 -7.86 11.09 12.41
CA ASP A 100 -8.46 10.03 13.22
C ASP A 100 -8.27 8.64 12.63
N HIS A 101 -8.49 8.50 11.32
CA HIS A 101 -8.18 7.30 10.56
C HIS A 101 -6.70 6.90 10.71
N MET A 102 -5.78 7.87 10.54
CA MET A 102 -4.36 7.60 10.65
C MET A 102 -3.95 7.15 12.06
N LYS A 103 -4.49 7.74 13.12
CA LYS A 103 -4.24 7.29 14.50
C LYS A 103 -4.74 5.87 14.75
N ARG A 104 -5.91 5.54 14.22
CA ARG A 104 -6.57 4.24 14.41
C ARG A 104 -5.79 3.13 13.71
N ASP A 105 -5.43 3.36 12.45
CA ASP A 105 -4.87 2.31 11.59
C ASP A 105 -3.34 2.25 11.69
N TYR A 106 -2.70 3.32 12.18
CA TYR A 106 -1.26 3.41 12.43
C TYR A 106 -0.96 3.90 13.85
N PRO A 107 -0.88 3.00 14.86
CA PRO A 107 -0.76 3.39 16.27
C PRO A 107 0.43 4.29 16.64
N THR A 108 1.51 4.25 15.84
CA THR A 108 2.70 5.09 16.06
C THR A 108 2.59 6.48 15.42
N TYR A 109 1.57 6.71 14.59
CA TYR A 109 1.42 7.93 13.81
C TYR A 109 1.25 9.17 14.68
N ARG A 110 0.41 9.11 15.73
CA ARG A 110 0.20 10.23 16.65
C ARG A 110 1.52 10.76 17.22
N ARG A 111 2.38 9.84 17.67
CA ARG A 111 3.69 10.19 18.23
C ARG A 111 4.62 10.73 17.15
N PHE A 112 4.61 10.13 15.96
CA PHE A 112 5.43 10.57 14.84
C PHE A 112 5.07 11.99 14.38
N ILE A 113 3.79 12.29 14.18
CA ILE A 113 3.37 13.54 13.54
C ILE A 113 3.44 14.73 14.50
N ALA A 114 3.38 14.50 15.81
CA ALA A 114 3.45 15.55 16.83
C ALA A 114 4.71 16.43 16.74
N ASP A 115 5.83 15.88 16.26
CA ASP A 115 7.09 16.63 16.09
C ASP A 115 7.03 17.63 14.91
N TYR A 116 6.01 17.52 14.05
CA TYR A 116 5.88 18.29 12.81
C TYR A 116 4.60 19.13 12.75
N THR A 117 3.65 18.90 13.65
CA THR A 117 2.40 19.68 13.67
C THR A 117 2.65 21.14 13.99
N VAL A 118 1.92 22.02 13.32
CA VAL A 118 1.90 23.45 13.63
C VAL A 118 0.49 23.88 14.01
N MET A 119 0.36 25.04 14.64
CA MET A 119 -0.93 25.64 14.96
C MET A 119 -1.11 26.90 14.12
N ASN A 120 -2.25 27.04 13.44
CA ASN A 120 -2.54 28.25 12.67
C ASN A 120 -2.99 29.39 13.61
N HIS A 121 -3.22 30.59 13.04
CA HIS A 121 -3.65 31.76 13.80
C HIS A 121 -5.02 31.60 14.48
N ASP A 122 -5.87 30.71 13.98
CA ASP A 122 -7.18 30.36 14.56
C ASP A 122 -7.10 29.30 15.67
N GLY A 123 -5.90 28.85 16.03
CA GLY A 123 -5.70 27.78 17.01
C GLY A 123 -5.96 26.37 16.49
N ARG A 124 -6.10 26.18 15.17
CA ARG A 124 -6.30 24.88 14.55
C ARG A 124 -4.97 24.15 14.35
N VAL A 125 -4.96 22.86 14.64
CA VAL A 125 -3.78 22.00 14.42
C VAL A 125 -3.70 21.66 12.93
N LEU A 126 -2.53 21.90 12.36
CA LEU A 126 -2.19 21.59 10.98
C LEU A 126 -1.17 20.45 10.95
N TYR A 127 -1.47 19.43 10.16
CA TYR A 127 -0.64 18.24 9.99
C TYR A 127 0.04 18.28 8.63
N PRO A 128 1.37 18.15 8.54
CA PRO A 128 2.05 18.32 7.26
C PRO A 128 1.91 17.09 6.36
N THR A 129 1.54 17.32 5.10
CA THR A 129 1.19 16.26 4.14
C THR A 129 2.41 15.45 3.71
N ARG A 130 3.58 16.10 3.55
CA ARG A 130 4.83 15.46 3.13
C ARG A 130 5.32 14.43 4.15
N GLU A 131 5.35 14.80 5.42
CA GLU A 131 5.79 13.96 6.54
C GLU A 131 4.83 12.79 6.73
N THR A 132 3.52 13.05 6.59
CA THR A 132 2.48 12.02 6.61
C THR A 132 2.69 10.99 5.50
N ARG A 133 2.94 11.46 4.28
CA ARG A 133 3.26 10.60 3.13
C ARG A 133 4.55 9.81 3.33
N ALA A 134 5.59 10.44 3.89
CA ALA A 134 6.85 9.78 4.21
C ALA A 134 6.69 8.69 5.30
N PHE A 135 5.84 8.94 6.30
CA PHE A 135 5.48 7.94 7.30
C PHE A 135 4.80 6.73 6.67
N LEU A 136 3.79 6.96 5.84
CA LEU A 136 3.05 5.90 5.16
C LEU A 136 3.95 5.11 4.20
N LEU A 137 4.87 5.76 3.49
CA LEU A 137 5.88 5.08 2.66
C LEU A 137 6.70 4.09 3.51
N LYS A 138 7.15 4.49 4.70
CA LYS A 138 7.87 3.57 5.61
C LYS A 138 7.01 2.38 6.03
N GLN A 139 5.70 2.57 6.24
CA GLN A 139 4.78 1.46 6.54
C GLN A 139 4.64 0.50 5.35
N LEU A 140 4.52 1.03 4.14
CA LEU A 140 4.48 0.24 2.92
C LEU A 140 5.77 -0.59 2.75
N GLU A 141 6.93 0.00 3.04
CA GLU A 141 8.23 -0.68 3.01
C GLU A 141 8.36 -1.80 4.06
N ASN A 142 7.70 -1.67 5.21
CA ASN A 142 7.73 -2.70 6.25
C ASN A 142 6.88 -3.92 5.91
N THR A 143 5.86 -3.78 5.06
CA THR A 143 5.04 -4.93 4.61
C THR A 143 5.89 -6.01 3.93
N ARG A 144 6.93 -5.60 3.17
CA ARG A 144 7.92 -6.51 2.55
C ARG A 144 8.70 -7.36 3.56
N ARG A 145 9.05 -6.81 4.74
CA ARG A 145 9.86 -7.55 5.73
C ARG A 145 9.09 -8.68 6.40
N THR A 146 7.76 -8.64 6.32
CA THR A 146 6.90 -9.67 6.92
C THR A 146 6.61 -10.81 5.96
N SER A 147 6.89 -10.62 4.66
CA SER A 147 6.70 -11.62 3.59
C SER A 147 8.01 -12.31 3.15
N ALA A 148 9.16 -11.90 3.67
CA ALA A 148 10.47 -12.51 3.44
C ALA A 148 10.85 -13.41 4.63
#